data_AF-G0W9B1-F1
#
_entry.id   AF-G0W9B1-F1
#
_cell.length_a   1.000
_cell.length_b   1.000
_cell.length_c   1.000
_cell.angle_alpha   90.00
_cell.angle_beta   90.00
_cell.angle_gamma   90.00
#
_symmetry.space_group_name_H-M   'P 1'
#
loop_
_entity.id
_entity.type
_entity.pdbx_description
1 polymer ?
#
loop_
_entity_poly.entity_id
_entity_poly.type
_entity_poly.pdbx_seq_one_letter_code
_entity_poly.pdbx_strand_id
1 'polypeptide(L)'
;MVMIHLNKKHIRLVVGIITMVTIFVLITRYSEELQGQINNISSSTSNSSGNNEKERDPEAEAKHKKMMEETIMPSMTDTKAKKELGNASWKYFHTLLARFPENPTDEERSKLKSFIQLYAELYPCGECSYHFVKLLDKHPVQTSSRLAAATWGCHMHNIVNQFLKKKQYDCSKILEDYDCGCGGGPKQK
;
A
#
# COMPACT_ATOMS: atom_id res chain seq x y z
N MET A 1 54.68 14.64 48.94
CA MET A 1 53.35 14.33 48.41
C MET A 1 52.89 15.52 47.56
N VAL A 2 53.15 15.50 46.25
CA VAL A 2 52.80 16.60 45.35
C VAL A 2 51.30 16.50 45.04
N MET A 3 50.47 17.34 45.65
CA MET A 3 49.04 17.44 45.33
C MET A 3 48.87 18.27 44.05
N ILE A 4 48.50 17.61 42.96
CA ILE A 4 48.18 18.26 41.69
C ILE A 4 46.80 18.93 41.85
N HIS A 5 46.80 20.26 41.95
CA HIS A 5 45.58 21.06 42.03
C HIS A 5 44.93 21.14 40.63
N LEU A 6 44.11 20.15 40.28
CA LEU A 6 43.40 20.14 39.00
C LEU A 6 42.35 21.25 38.94
N ASN A 7 42.50 22.16 37.99
CA ASN A 7 41.59 23.28 37.76
C ASN A 7 40.19 22.77 37.36
N LYS A 8 39.14 23.28 38.02
CA LYS A 8 37.74 22.92 37.72
C LYS A 8 37.37 23.11 36.23
N LYS A 9 38.00 24.05 35.52
CA LYS A 9 37.84 24.21 34.06
C LYS A 9 38.45 23.04 33.27
N HIS A 10 39.63 22.57 33.66
CA HIS A 10 40.25 21.39 33.05
C HIS A 10 39.44 20.13 33.32
N ILE A 11 38.86 19.97 34.52
CA ILE A 11 37.98 18.84 34.83
C ILE A 11 36.75 18.84 33.93
N ARG A 12 36.09 19.99 33.73
CA ARG A 12 34.92 20.10 32.83
C ARG A 12 35.28 19.81 31.37
N LEU A 13 36.44 20.26 30.92
CA LEU A 13 36.93 19.98 29.57
C LEU A 13 37.20 18.48 29.37
N VAL A 14 37.86 17.83 30.33
CA VAL A 14 38.19 16.40 30.27
C VAL A 14 36.91 15.55 30.33
N VAL A 15 35.96 15.88 31.21
CA VAL A 15 34.66 15.19 31.27
C VAL A 15 33.90 15.38 29.96
N GLY A 16 33.89 16.58 29.38
CA GLY A 16 33.26 16.84 28.08
C GLY A 16 33.85 15.99 26.96
N ILE A 17 35.18 15.90 26.88
CA ILE A 17 35.87 15.06 25.88
C ILE A 17 35.52 13.58 26.09
N ILE A 18 35.54 13.08 27.33
CA ILE A 18 35.17 11.69 27.63
C ILE A 18 33.74 11.40 27.19
N THR A 19 32.78 12.28 27.52
CA THR A 19 31.38 12.10 27.11
C THR A 19 31.23 12.10 25.58
N MET A 20 31.90 12.99 24.86
CA MET A 20 31.87 13.03 23.39
C MET A 20 32.46 11.76 22.77
N VAL A 21 33.59 11.26 23.30
CA VAL A 21 34.21 10.01 22.83
C VAL A 21 33.30 8.81 23.10
N THR A 22 32.66 8.74 24.27
CA THR A 22 31.72 7.65 24.57
C THR A 22 30.49 7.66 23.65
N ILE A 23 29.94 8.85 23.35
CA ILE A 23 28.81 8.99 22.42
C ILE A 23 29.24 8.58 21.01
N PHE A 24 30.42 9.01 20.56
CA PHE A 24 30.95 8.64 19.25
C PHE A 24 31.12 7.13 19.11
N VAL A 25 31.70 6.46 20.12
CA VAL A 25 31.86 4.99 20.13
C VAL A 25 30.51 4.26 20.14
N LEU A 26 29.51 4.77 20.86
CA LEU A 26 28.15 4.22 20.84
C LEU A 26 27.49 4.37 19.47
N ILE A 27 27.66 5.52 18.81
CA ILE A 27 27.15 5.76 17.46
C ILE A 27 27.83 4.84 16.44
N THR A 28 29.17 4.67 16.51
CA THR A 28 29.88 3.78 15.57
C THR A 28 29.46 2.32 15.76
N ARG A 29 29.32 1.84 17.01
CA ARG A 29 28.84 0.47 17.28
C ARG A 29 27.40 0.26 16.83
N TYR A 30 26.52 1.24 17.07
CA TYR A 30 25.14 1.20 16.58
C TYR A 30 25.09 1.20 15.04
N SER A 31 25.98 1.95 14.38
CA SER A 31 26.06 1.96 12.92
C SER A 31 26.56 0.62 12.33
N GLU A 32 27.50 -0.07 12.99
CA GLU A 32 27.94 -1.41 12.60
C GLU A 32 26.82 -2.45 12.74
N GLU A 33 26.04 -2.38 13.83
CA GLU A 33 24.90 -3.27 14.06
C GLU A 33 23.77 -3.05 13.04
N LEU A 34 23.53 -1.79 12.66
CA LEU A 34 22.57 -1.44 11.61
C LEU A 34 23.03 -1.87 10.21
N GLN A 35 24.33 -1.77 9.91
CA GLN A 35 24.89 -2.31 8.66
C GLN A 35 24.82 -3.84 8.62
N GLY A 36 24.97 -4.53 9.76
CA GLY A 36 24.72 -5.97 9.86
C GLY A 36 23.30 -6.37 9.45
N GLN A 37 22.30 -5.57 9.80
CA GLN A 37 20.92 -5.80 9.36
C GLN A 37 20.68 -5.42 7.89
N ILE A 38 21.29 -4.33 7.40
CA ILE A 38 21.18 -3.92 5.99
C ILE A 38 21.85 -4.94 5.06
N ASN A 39 23.02 -5.49 5.43
CA ASN A 39 23.71 -6.50 4.63
C ASN A 39 22.90 -7.81 4.53
N ASN A 40 22.19 -8.18 5.59
CA ASN A 40 21.23 -9.30 5.58
C ASN A 40 19.98 -9.02 4.72
N ILE A 41 19.59 -7.75 4.55
CA ILE A 41 18.52 -7.35 3.62
C ILE A 41 19.03 -7.30 2.16
N SER A 42 20.28 -6.90 1.94
CA SER A 42 20.90 -6.93 0.60
C SER A 42 21.13 -8.35 0.06
N SER A 43 21.28 -9.37 0.90
CA SER A 43 21.23 -10.78 0.46
C SER A 43 19.84 -11.23 -0.03
N SER A 44 18.78 -10.46 0.24
CA SER A 44 17.42 -10.70 -0.30
C SER A 44 17.09 -9.89 -1.56
N THR A 45 18.03 -9.10 -2.10
CA THR A 45 17.88 -8.42 -3.39
C THR A 45 18.99 -8.87 -4.34
N SER A 46 18.88 -10.11 -4.80
CA SER A 46 19.65 -10.58 -5.96
C SER A 46 19.18 -9.83 -7.21
N ASN A 47 20.09 -9.00 -7.73
CA ASN A 47 20.16 -8.64 -9.15
C ASN A 47 19.88 -9.89 -10.01
N SER A 48 18.87 -9.82 -10.88
CA SER A 48 18.61 -10.88 -11.86
C SER A 48 18.57 -10.30 -13.26
N SER A 49 19.76 -10.01 -13.79
CA SER A 49 20.06 -10.22 -15.19
C SER A 49 20.78 -11.56 -15.28
N GLY A 50 20.04 -12.60 -15.65
CA GLY A 50 20.54 -13.98 -15.75
C GLY A 50 19.40 -14.96 -15.76
N ASN A 51 19.25 -15.70 -16.87
CA ASN A 51 18.33 -16.82 -16.99
C ASN A 51 18.67 -17.84 -15.88
N ASN A 52 17.80 -17.96 -14.88
CA ASN A 52 17.81 -19.04 -13.91
C ASN A 52 16.37 -19.53 -13.76
N GLU A 53 16.09 -20.71 -14.30
CA GLU A 53 14.93 -21.52 -13.92
C GLU A 53 15.09 -21.89 -12.45
N LYS A 54 14.58 -21.04 -11.57
CA LYS A 54 14.39 -21.39 -10.17
C LYS A 54 13.22 -22.38 -10.12
N GLU A 55 13.52 -23.63 -9.78
CA GLU A 55 12.55 -24.68 -9.50
C GLU A 55 11.47 -24.10 -8.55
N ARG A 56 10.26 -23.96 -9.08
CA ARG A 56 9.14 -23.34 -8.37
C ARG A 56 8.61 -24.34 -7.34
N ASP A 57 8.33 -23.86 -6.14
CA ASP A 57 7.73 -24.63 -5.06
C ASP A 57 6.41 -25.29 -5.54
N PRO A 58 6.31 -26.63 -5.57
CA PRO A 58 5.14 -27.35 -6.05
C PRO A 58 3.85 -26.97 -5.31
N GLU A 59 3.94 -26.60 -4.03
CA GLU A 59 2.79 -26.19 -3.23
C GLU A 59 2.26 -24.81 -3.70
N ALA A 60 3.17 -23.86 -3.94
CA ALA A 60 2.83 -22.54 -4.44
C ALA A 60 2.22 -22.60 -5.85
N GLU A 61 2.73 -23.48 -6.71
CA GLU A 61 2.18 -23.71 -8.05
C GLU A 61 0.77 -24.31 -8.01
N ALA A 62 0.56 -25.35 -7.18
CA ALA A 62 -0.76 -25.96 -7.02
C ALA A 62 -1.79 -24.95 -6.48
N LYS A 63 -1.39 -24.12 -5.52
CA LYS A 63 -2.24 -23.05 -4.98
C LYS A 63 -2.60 -22.01 -6.03
N HIS A 64 -1.63 -21.58 -6.83
CA HIS A 64 -1.86 -20.63 -7.92
C HIS A 64 -2.80 -21.21 -8.98
N LYS A 65 -2.59 -22.48 -9.37
CA LYS A 65 -3.48 -23.18 -10.33
C LYS A 65 -4.92 -23.22 -9.82
N LYS A 66 -5.12 -23.65 -8.57
CA LYS A 66 -6.46 -23.67 -7.95
C LYS A 66 -7.10 -22.29 -7.89
N MET A 67 -6.32 -21.25 -7.56
CA MET A 67 -6.79 -19.87 -7.54
C MET A 67 -7.31 -19.44 -8.92
N MET A 68 -6.59 -19.79 -9.99
CA MET A 68 -6.96 -19.40 -11.37
C MET A 68 -8.17 -20.18 -11.91
N GLU A 69 -8.40 -21.40 -11.43
CA GLU A 69 -9.63 -22.17 -11.75
C GLU A 69 -10.90 -21.50 -11.20
N GLU A 70 -10.79 -20.65 -10.17
CA GLU A 70 -11.91 -19.90 -9.57
C GLU A 70 -12.18 -18.54 -10.26
N THR A 71 -11.41 -18.16 -11.29
CA THR A 71 -11.52 -16.84 -11.94
C THR A 71 -11.88 -16.91 -13.41
N ILE A 72 -12.67 -15.95 -13.88
CA ILE A 72 -13.03 -15.82 -15.30
C ILE A 72 -11.82 -15.32 -16.12
N MET A 73 -11.06 -14.38 -15.56
CA MET A 73 -9.97 -13.71 -16.26
C MET A 73 -8.64 -14.47 -16.09
N PRO A 74 -7.80 -14.56 -17.13
CA PRO A 74 -6.49 -15.20 -17.03
C PRO A 74 -5.50 -14.38 -16.17
N SER A 75 -4.40 -15.01 -15.77
CA SER A 75 -3.28 -14.32 -15.13
C SER A 75 -2.70 -13.21 -16.02
N MET A 76 -2.30 -12.09 -15.41
CA MET A 76 -1.61 -11.01 -16.11
C MET A 76 -0.14 -10.97 -15.69
N THR A 77 0.76 -11.55 -16.48
CA THR A 77 2.18 -11.68 -16.11
C THR A 77 3.00 -10.42 -16.38
N ASP A 78 2.61 -9.60 -17.35
CA ASP A 78 3.26 -8.31 -17.61
C ASP A 78 2.98 -7.32 -16.46
N THR A 79 4.01 -7.05 -15.66
CA THR A 79 3.94 -6.17 -14.49
C THR A 79 3.73 -4.70 -14.86
N LYS A 80 4.21 -4.25 -16.03
CA LYS A 80 4.04 -2.87 -16.50
C LYS A 80 2.59 -2.67 -16.93
N ALA A 81 2.08 -3.54 -17.79
CA ALA A 81 0.68 -3.50 -18.22
C ALA A 81 -0.28 -3.61 -17.03
N LYS A 82 0.01 -4.50 -16.06
CA LYS A 82 -0.77 -4.61 -14.81
C LYS A 82 -0.82 -3.32 -14.00
N LYS A 83 0.31 -2.61 -13.89
CA LYS A 83 0.38 -1.34 -13.18
C LYS A 83 -0.40 -0.24 -13.91
N GLU A 84 -0.26 -0.16 -15.23
CA GLU A 84 -0.98 0.81 -16.06
C GLU A 84 -2.49 0.59 -15.99
N LEU A 85 -2.93 -0.67 -16.15
CA LEU A 85 -4.32 -1.07 -15.94
C LEU A 85 -4.81 -0.68 -14.55
N GLY A 86 -4.07 -1.06 -13.49
CA GLY A 86 -4.42 -0.72 -12.11
C GLY A 86 -4.63 0.78 -11.90
N ASN A 87 -3.72 1.62 -12.39
CA ASN A 87 -3.83 3.07 -12.28
C ASN A 87 -5.09 3.61 -12.99
N ALA A 88 -5.36 3.15 -14.22
CA ALA A 88 -6.53 3.58 -15.00
C ALA A 88 -7.84 3.11 -14.34
N SER A 89 -7.86 1.85 -13.89
CA SER A 89 -8.96 1.22 -13.18
C SER A 89 -9.31 1.96 -11.89
N TRP A 90 -8.32 2.28 -11.05
CA TRP A 90 -8.56 3.07 -9.83
C TRP A 90 -9.03 4.48 -10.14
N LYS A 91 -8.53 5.12 -11.20
CA LYS A 91 -9.02 6.45 -11.61
C LYS A 91 -10.50 6.41 -11.94
N TYR A 92 -10.93 5.45 -12.79
CA TYR A 92 -12.34 5.28 -13.11
C TYR A 92 -13.17 4.95 -11.86
N PHE A 93 -12.72 3.98 -11.07
CA PHE A 93 -13.43 3.49 -9.88
C PHE A 93 -13.69 4.60 -8.87
N HIS A 94 -12.66 5.34 -8.45
CA HIS A 94 -12.83 6.44 -7.49
C HIS A 94 -13.67 7.59 -8.07
N THR A 95 -13.54 7.88 -9.37
CA THR A 95 -14.40 8.88 -10.03
C THR A 95 -15.86 8.44 -10.01
N LEU A 96 -16.17 7.18 -10.32
CA LEU A 96 -17.54 6.65 -10.27
C LEU A 96 -18.14 6.82 -8.87
N LEU A 97 -17.41 6.43 -7.83
CA LEU A 97 -17.90 6.49 -6.45
C LEU A 97 -18.07 7.93 -5.95
N ALA A 98 -17.15 8.82 -6.28
CA ALA A 98 -17.26 10.25 -5.97
C ALA A 98 -18.40 10.94 -6.74
N ARG A 99 -18.87 10.36 -7.86
CA ARG A 99 -20.01 10.85 -8.63
C ARG A 99 -21.35 10.25 -8.24
N PHE A 100 -21.36 9.23 -7.36
CA PHE A 100 -22.59 8.59 -6.91
C PHE A 100 -23.53 9.60 -6.22
N PRO A 101 -24.86 9.40 -6.21
CA PRO A 101 -25.80 10.33 -5.56
C PRO A 101 -25.56 10.43 -4.05
N GLU A 102 -25.82 11.62 -3.48
CA GLU A 102 -25.80 11.78 -2.02
C GLU A 102 -26.95 11.00 -1.37
N ASN A 103 -28.14 11.05 -1.99
CA ASN A 103 -29.35 10.35 -1.55
C ASN A 103 -29.81 9.38 -2.66
N PRO A 104 -29.18 8.20 -2.79
CA PRO A 104 -29.47 7.25 -3.85
C PRO A 104 -30.78 6.48 -3.58
N THR A 105 -31.54 6.21 -4.64
CA THR A 105 -32.67 5.29 -4.64
C THR A 105 -32.22 3.84 -4.47
N ASP A 106 -33.11 2.95 -4.03
CA ASP A 106 -32.77 1.53 -3.87
C ASP A 106 -32.34 0.86 -5.18
N GLU A 107 -32.87 1.32 -6.32
CA GLU A 107 -32.44 0.86 -7.64
C GLU A 107 -30.99 1.28 -7.94
N GLU A 108 -30.62 2.54 -7.68
CA GLU A 108 -29.24 3.02 -7.86
C GLU A 108 -28.26 2.30 -6.95
N ARG A 109 -28.66 2.01 -5.71
CA ARG A 109 -27.88 1.22 -4.75
C ARG A 109 -27.64 -0.20 -5.24
N SER A 110 -28.69 -0.83 -5.78
CA SER A 110 -28.60 -2.17 -6.37
C SER A 110 -27.69 -2.18 -7.60
N LYS A 111 -27.82 -1.18 -8.48
CA LYS A 111 -26.94 -1.01 -9.66
C LYS A 111 -25.48 -0.88 -9.28
N LEU A 112 -25.15 -0.05 -8.28
CA LEU A 112 -23.77 0.11 -7.81
C LEU A 112 -23.20 -1.20 -7.25
N LYS A 113 -23.98 -1.91 -6.43
CA LYS A 113 -23.57 -3.20 -5.87
C LYS A 113 -23.29 -4.22 -6.98
N SER A 114 -24.22 -4.37 -7.93
CA SER A 114 -24.07 -5.28 -9.07
C SER A 114 -22.89 -4.90 -9.95
N PHE A 115 -22.72 -3.60 -10.23
CA PHE A 115 -21.57 -3.11 -11.00
C PHE A 115 -20.25 -3.51 -10.34
N ILE A 116 -20.09 -3.29 -9.02
CA ILE A 116 -18.84 -3.60 -8.31
C ILE A 116 -18.57 -5.10 -8.26
N GLN A 117 -19.62 -5.92 -8.08
CA GLN A 117 -19.49 -7.37 -8.12
C GLN A 117 -18.95 -7.83 -9.49
N LEU A 118 -19.59 -7.37 -10.57
CA LEU A 118 -19.16 -7.67 -11.94
C LEU A 118 -17.78 -7.11 -12.25
N TYR A 119 -17.47 -5.90 -11.75
CA TYR A 119 -16.16 -5.28 -11.90
C TYR A 119 -15.05 -6.12 -11.28
N ALA A 120 -15.28 -6.72 -10.10
CA ALA A 120 -14.33 -7.61 -9.46
C ALA A 120 -14.17 -8.93 -10.22
N GLU A 121 -15.27 -9.57 -10.62
CA GLU A 121 -15.26 -10.84 -11.36
C GLU A 121 -14.62 -10.73 -12.76
N LEU A 122 -14.79 -9.59 -13.42
CA LEU A 122 -14.31 -9.33 -14.78
C LEU A 122 -13.01 -8.50 -14.82
N TYR A 123 -12.36 -8.27 -13.68
CA TYR A 123 -11.12 -7.49 -13.64
C TYR A 123 -10.00 -8.19 -14.43
N PRO A 124 -9.37 -7.58 -15.46
CA PRO A 124 -8.52 -8.29 -16.43
C PRO A 124 -7.22 -8.94 -15.94
N CYS A 125 -6.94 -8.88 -14.65
CA CYS A 125 -5.85 -9.59 -13.99
C CYS A 125 -6.47 -10.67 -13.09
N GLY A 126 -6.40 -11.94 -13.48
CA GLY A 126 -7.06 -13.06 -12.78
C GLY A 126 -6.73 -13.13 -11.30
N GLU A 127 -5.45 -13.04 -10.92
CA GLU A 127 -5.06 -13.03 -9.52
C GLU A 127 -5.55 -11.78 -8.77
N CYS A 128 -5.68 -10.64 -9.46
CA CYS A 128 -6.24 -9.42 -8.87
C CYS A 128 -7.76 -9.56 -8.67
N SER A 129 -8.46 -10.12 -9.67
CA SER A 129 -9.89 -10.44 -9.64
C SER A 129 -10.22 -11.38 -8.48
N TYR A 130 -9.50 -12.50 -8.38
CA TYR A 130 -9.64 -13.47 -7.28
C TYR A 130 -9.62 -12.78 -5.92
N HIS A 131 -8.56 -12.01 -5.66
CA HIS A 131 -8.41 -11.34 -4.38
C HIS A 131 -9.49 -10.29 -4.15
N PHE A 132 -9.91 -9.56 -5.18
CA PHE A 132 -10.94 -8.54 -5.04
C PHE A 132 -12.30 -9.17 -4.71
N VAL A 133 -12.69 -10.27 -5.38
CA VAL A 133 -13.92 -11.00 -5.05
C VAL A 133 -13.92 -11.45 -3.59
N LYS A 134 -12.83 -12.06 -3.10
CA LYS A 134 -12.74 -12.47 -1.68
C LYS A 134 -12.73 -11.28 -0.71
N LEU A 135 -12.25 -10.11 -1.13
CA LEU A 135 -12.33 -8.90 -0.32
C LEU A 135 -13.77 -8.37 -0.22
N LEU A 136 -14.56 -8.46 -1.28
CA LEU A 136 -15.97 -8.05 -1.27
C LEU A 136 -16.80 -8.85 -0.26
N ASP A 137 -16.50 -10.14 -0.07
CA ASP A 137 -17.16 -10.99 0.94
C ASP A 137 -16.96 -10.45 2.37
N LYS A 138 -15.77 -9.89 2.65
CA LYS A 138 -15.39 -9.38 3.98
C LYS A 138 -15.76 -7.91 4.18
N HIS A 139 -15.80 -7.15 3.09
CA HIS A 139 -15.97 -5.71 3.08
C HIS A 139 -17.08 -5.33 2.10
N PRO A 140 -18.36 -5.59 2.46
CA PRO A 140 -19.48 -5.36 1.56
C PRO A 140 -19.55 -3.89 1.15
N VAL A 141 -19.94 -3.67 -0.11
CA VAL A 141 -20.07 -2.34 -0.72
C VAL A 141 -21.01 -1.46 0.11
N GLN A 142 -20.55 -0.25 0.45
CA GLN A 142 -21.38 0.76 1.07
C GLN A 142 -22.04 1.64 0.00
N THR A 143 -23.37 1.63 -0.04
CA THR A 143 -24.15 2.31 -1.09
C THR A 143 -25.11 3.36 -0.53
N SER A 144 -25.04 3.69 0.77
CA SER A 144 -26.02 4.58 1.39
C SER A 144 -25.92 6.04 0.95
N SER A 145 -24.76 6.49 0.51
CA SER A 145 -24.51 7.83 -0.02
C SER A 145 -23.22 7.87 -0.83
N ARG A 146 -22.98 8.98 -1.52
CA ARG A 146 -21.71 9.31 -2.17
C ARG A 146 -20.53 9.16 -1.22
N LEU A 147 -20.58 9.81 -0.05
CA LEU A 147 -19.50 9.78 0.93
C LEU A 147 -19.24 8.34 1.40
N ALA A 148 -20.29 7.56 1.68
CA ALA A 148 -20.15 6.18 2.10
C ALA A 148 -19.48 5.31 1.02
N ALA A 149 -19.92 5.47 -0.25
CA ALA A 149 -19.36 4.74 -1.38
C ALA A 149 -17.88 5.10 -1.63
N ALA A 150 -17.55 6.39 -1.71
CA ALA A 150 -16.18 6.84 -1.98
C ALA A 150 -15.22 6.48 -0.83
N THR A 151 -15.66 6.64 0.43
CA THR A 151 -14.83 6.26 1.59
C THR A 151 -14.60 4.75 1.63
N TRP A 152 -15.63 3.94 1.35
CA TRP A 152 -15.49 2.49 1.22
C TRP A 152 -14.48 2.13 0.12
N GLY A 153 -14.60 2.73 -1.07
CA GLY A 153 -13.67 2.50 -2.18
C GLY A 153 -12.22 2.85 -1.81
N CYS A 154 -12.02 3.94 -1.07
CA CYS A 154 -10.72 4.32 -0.53
C CYS A 154 -10.15 3.27 0.43
N HIS A 155 -10.94 2.75 1.36
CA HIS A 155 -10.51 1.69 2.27
C HIS A 155 -10.14 0.40 1.51
N MET A 156 -10.92 0.02 0.50
CA MET A 156 -10.59 -1.12 -0.36
C MET A 156 -9.25 -0.94 -1.07
N HIS A 157 -8.99 0.25 -1.63
CA HIS A 157 -7.72 0.57 -2.27
C HIS A 157 -6.56 0.53 -1.24
N ASN A 158 -6.80 0.97 -0.01
CA ASN A 158 -5.80 0.94 1.06
C ASN A 158 -5.44 -0.48 1.53
N ILE A 159 -6.38 -1.43 1.51
CA ILE A 159 -6.10 -2.85 1.72
C ILE A 159 -5.16 -3.37 0.63
N VAL A 160 -5.41 -3.02 -0.64
CA VAL A 160 -4.51 -3.36 -1.75
C VAL A 160 -3.15 -2.69 -1.59
N ASN A 161 -3.10 -1.41 -1.18
CA ASN A 161 -1.85 -0.72 -0.89
C ASN A 161 -1.06 -1.43 0.21
N GLN A 162 -1.72 -1.89 1.28
CA GLN A 162 -1.06 -2.64 2.36
C GLN A 162 -0.48 -3.95 1.83
N PHE A 163 -1.25 -4.71 1.06
CA PHE A 163 -0.80 -5.95 0.42
C PHE A 163 0.42 -5.72 -0.48
N LEU A 164 0.42 -4.63 -1.24
CA LEU A 164 1.51 -4.22 -2.12
C LEU A 164 2.61 -3.42 -1.40
N LYS A 165 2.57 -3.30 -0.07
CA LYS A 165 3.52 -2.55 0.78
C LYS A 165 3.71 -1.09 0.33
N LYS A 166 2.63 -0.45 -0.09
CA LYS A 166 2.54 0.98 -0.46
C LYS A 166 2.08 1.82 0.72
N LYS A 167 2.35 3.12 0.64
CA LYS A 167 1.84 4.11 1.61
C LYS A 167 0.31 4.10 1.61
N GLN A 168 -0.28 4.20 2.80
CA GLN A 168 -1.72 4.37 2.98
C GLN A 168 -2.15 5.78 2.55
N TYR A 169 -3.27 5.87 1.86
CA TYR A 169 -3.89 7.11 1.45
C TYR A 169 -4.84 7.62 2.55
N ASP A 170 -4.89 8.94 2.76
CA ASP A 170 -5.79 9.58 3.72
C ASP A 170 -7.20 9.71 3.13
N CYS A 171 -8.11 8.80 3.51
CA CYS A 171 -9.46 8.76 2.97
C CYS A 171 -10.33 9.98 3.29
N SER A 172 -9.93 10.85 4.23
CA SER A 172 -10.67 12.08 4.53
C SER A 172 -10.72 13.06 3.35
N LYS A 173 -9.79 12.93 2.40
CA LYS A 173 -9.66 13.79 1.22
C LYS A 173 -10.23 13.21 -0.07
N ILE A 174 -10.83 12.01 -0.01
CA ILE A 174 -11.17 11.24 -1.22
C ILE A 174 -12.12 12.00 -2.16
N LEU A 175 -13.09 12.75 -1.62
CA LEU A 175 -14.03 13.54 -2.42
C LEU A 175 -13.42 14.84 -2.97
N GLU A 176 -12.35 15.33 -2.36
CA GLU A 176 -11.62 16.51 -2.85
C GLU A 176 -10.68 16.12 -4.00
N ASP A 177 -9.92 15.04 -3.81
CA ASP A 177 -8.93 14.57 -4.80
C ASP A 177 -9.60 13.97 -6.05
N TYR A 178 -10.80 13.41 -5.89
CA TYR A 178 -11.66 12.96 -6.99
C TYR A 178 -12.90 13.87 -7.09
N ASP A 179 -12.64 15.18 -7.24
CA ASP A 179 -13.70 16.16 -7.52
C ASP A 179 -14.60 15.67 -8.67
N CYS A 180 -15.88 16.00 -8.57
CA CYS A 180 -16.91 15.53 -9.48
C CYS A 180 -16.75 16.03 -10.92
N GLY A 181 -15.73 16.84 -11.21
CA GLY A 181 -15.49 17.43 -12.52
C GLY A 181 -16.63 18.35 -12.96
N CYS A 182 -17.47 18.80 -12.00
CA CYS A 182 -18.68 19.56 -12.26
C CYS A 182 -18.40 21.02 -12.67
N GLY A 183 -17.12 21.41 -12.74
CA GLY A 183 -16.71 22.81 -12.84
C GLY A 183 -17.16 23.63 -11.62
N GLY A 184 -16.89 24.94 -11.62
CA GLY A 184 -17.31 25.86 -10.56
C GLY A 184 -18.82 26.11 -10.45
N GLY A 185 -19.65 25.20 -10.98
CA GLY A 185 -21.10 25.24 -10.83
C GLY A 185 -21.54 24.93 -9.39
N PRO A 186 -22.78 25.29 -9.03
CA PRO A 186 -23.28 25.12 -7.67
C PRO A 186 -23.16 23.66 -7.23
N LYS A 187 -22.42 23.44 -6.13
CA LYS A 187 -22.31 22.12 -5.49
C LYS A 187 -23.72 21.63 -5.17
N GLN A 188 -24.14 20.55 -5.81
CA GLN A 188 -25.43 19.93 -5.50
C GLN A 188 -25.37 19.43 -4.05
N LYS A 189 -26.24 20.00 -3.22
CA LYS A 189 -26.47 19.61 -1.83
C LYS A 189 -26.98 18.18 -1.74
#